data_AF-A0A7V8VFC2-F1
#
_entry.id   AF-A0A7V8VFC2-F1
#
_cell.length_a   1.000
_cell.length_b   1.000
_cell.length_c   1.000
_cell.angle_alpha   90.00
_cell.angle_beta   90.00
_cell.angle_gamma   90.00
#
_symmetry.space_group_name_H-M   'P 1'
#
loop_
_entity.id
_entity.type
_entity.pdbx_description
1 polymer ?
#
loop_
_entity_poly.entity_id
_entity_poly.type
_entity_poly.pdbx_seq_one_letter_code
_entity_poly.pdbx_strand_id
1 'polypeptide(L)'
;MPNADNRSASDPSAVPASSADASGVPYPHSEESAVPYPKTVQVAGAVWIIYGIVALVNLAFLILFIVGAGEEKPDADREAQKAAIALATCFGMFQALIGLVFIHVGIQSIRGTARDTLGNGIGSLLFGLINLAQGGRLGMAGDFVLAGFYFLFGVLLIGAGVLALAGRREYRQWREASQVYQAWQEEQRQAPHGSS
;
A
#
# COMPACT_ATOMS: atom_id res chain seq x y z
N MET A 1 -85.88 -2.95 -0.21
CA MET A 1 -86.04 -2.07 0.97
C MET A 1 -84.66 -1.61 1.42
N PRO A 2 -84.53 -0.38 1.94
CA PRO A 2 -83.37 0.51 1.78
C PRO A 2 -82.37 0.44 2.94
N ASN A 3 -81.12 0.86 2.69
CA ASN A 3 -80.37 1.82 3.54
C ASN A 3 -79.09 2.23 2.77
N ALA A 4 -79.00 3.44 2.22
CA ALA A 4 -78.77 4.72 2.89
C ALA A 4 -77.32 4.88 3.38
N ASP A 5 -76.61 5.74 2.65
CA ASP A 5 -75.70 6.78 3.13
C ASP A 5 -74.60 6.40 4.13
N ASN A 6 -73.35 6.52 3.68
CA ASN A 6 -72.46 7.43 4.40
C ASN A 6 -71.45 8.12 3.46
N ARG A 7 -71.71 9.40 3.20
CA ARG A 7 -70.74 10.38 2.70
C ARG A 7 -70.03 10.97 3.92
N SER A 8 -68.70 10.92 3.99
CA SER A 8 -67.87 12.03 4.50
C SER A 8 -66.39 11.71 4.53
N ALA A 9 -65.63 12.79 4.37
CA ALA A 9 -64.19 12.94 4.55
C ALA A 9 -63.33 12.58 3.33
N SER A 10 -63.43 13.45 2.32
CA SER A 10 -62.23 13.97 1.65
C SER A 10 -61.19 14.35 2.70
N ASP A 11 -60.14 13.55 2.82
CA ASP A 11 -58.94 13.88 3.59
C ASP A 11 -58.13 14.91 2.78
N PRO A 12 -57.99 16.17 3.22
CA PRO A 12 -57.14 17.16 2.58
C PRO A 12 -55.68 17.05 3.04
N SER A 13 -55.27 15.92 3.62
CA SER A 13 -53.87 15.62 3.89
C SER A 13 -53.17 15.14 2.62
N ALA A 14 -53.24 15.97 1.58
CA ALA A 14 -52.22 16.01 0.55
C ALA A 14 -50.92 16.43 1.25
N VAL A 15 -50.22 15.43 1.78
CA VAL A 15 -48.79 15.52 2.05
C VAL A 15 -48.21 16.06 0.73
N PRO A 16 -47.64 17.28 0.70
CA PRO A 16 -46.96 17.71 -0.50
C PRO A 16 -45.94 16.63 -0.79
N ALA A 17 -46.06 16.02 -1.97
CA ALA A 17 -45.02 15.23 -2.54
C ALA A 17 -43.76 16.07 -2.40
N SER A 18 -42.93 15.72 -1.41
CA SER A 18 -41.58 16.23 -1.25
C SER A 18 -41.01 16.09 -2.64
N SER A 19 -40.77 17.24 -3.25
CA SER A 19 -40.26 17.37 -4.60
C SER A 19 -39.01 16.51 -4.63
N ALA A 20 -39.18 15.30 -5.15
CA ALA A 20 -38.11 14.43 -5.55
C ALA A 20 -37.24 15.32 -6.40
N ASP A 21 -36.10 15.67 -5.82
CA ASP A 21 -35.05 16.44 -6.42
C ASP A 21 -34.65 15.67 -7.68
N ALA A 22 -35.22 16.10 -8.81
CA ALA A 22 -35.09 15.48 -10.11
C ALA A 22 -33.71 15.74 -10.72
N SER A 23 -32.73 16.13 -9.89
CA SER A 23 -31.33 16.13 -10.25
C SER A 23 -30.74 14.72 -10.27
N GLY A 24 -31.32 13.73 -9.58
CA GLY A 24 -30.97 12.31 -9.74
C GLY A 24 -29.49 11.97 -9.52
N VAL A 25 -28.71 12.92 -9.03
CA VAL A 25 -27.31 12.70 -8.66
C VAL A 25 -27.37 12.13 -7.25
N PRO A 26 -26.86 10.90 -7.02
CA PRO A 26 -26.72 10.37 -5.67
C PRO A 26 -25.65 11.21 -4.95
N TYR A 27 -26.03 12.38 -4.43
CA TYR A 27 -25.17 13.10 -3.51
C TYR A 27 -25.12 12.27 -2.22
N PRO A 28 -23.93 11.97 -1.69
CA PRO A 28 -23.83 11.42 -0.35
C PRO A 28 -24.30 12.51 0.62
N HIS A 29 -25.54 12.38 1.10
CA HIS A 29 -26.03 13.18 2.20
C HIS A 29 -25.15 12.91 3.44
N SER A 30 -24.77 13.99 4.13
CA SER A 30 -24.12 14.07 5.44
C SER A 30 -22.62 13.75 5.52
N GLU A 31 -21.93 14.53 6.35
CA GLU A 31 -20.50 14.49 6.69
C GLU A 31 -20.02 13.14 7.31
N GLU A 32 -20.87 12.11 7.36
CA GLU A 32 -20.68 10.88 8.14
C GLU A 32 -20.21 9.66 7.31
N SER A 33 -19.99 9.79 6.01
CA SER A 33 -19.58 8.65 5.16
C SER A 33 -18.40 8.95 4.23
N ALA A 34 -17.35 9.59 4.73
CA ALA A 34 -16.04 9.44 4.09
C ALA A 34 -15.62 7.97 4.26
N VAL A 35 -15.67 7.17 3.18
CA VAL A 35 -15.24 5.77 3.21
C VAL A 35 -13.85 5.74 3.89
N PRO A 36 -13.69 5.02 5.01
CA PRO A 36 -12.43 5.05 5.75
C PRO A 36 -11.32 4.40 4.92
N TYR A 37 -10.12 4.96 5.01
CA TYR A 37 -8.97 4.40 4.32
C TYR A 37 -8.70 2.96 4.79
N PRO A 38 -8.47 1.99 3.88
CA PRO A 38 -8.29 0.59 4.24
C PRO A 38 -6.98 0.36 5.02
N LYS A 39 -7.12 0.05 6.32
CA LYS A 39 -5.99 -0.17 7.24
C LYS A 39 -5.06 -1.30 6.78
N THR A 40 -5.59 -2.31 6.09
CA THR A 40 -4.83 -3.42 5.51
C THR A 40 -3.75 -2.95 4.53
N VAL A 41 -4.10 -2.02 3.65
CA VAL A 41 -3.15 -1.41 2.69
C VAL A 41 -2.19 -0.44 3.39
N GLN A 42 -2.64 0.24 4.44
CA GLN A 42 -1.78 1.11 5.24
C GLN A 42 -0.64 0.32 5.90
N VAL A 43 -0.98 -0.80 6.54
CA VAL A 43 -0.01 -1.69 7.20
C VAL A 43 0.94 -2.30 6.18
N ALA A 44 0.43 -2.78 5.04
CA ALA A 44 1.28 -3.29 3.97
C ALA A 44 2.27 -2.22 3.47
N GLY A 45 1.80 -0.98 3.27
CA GLY A 45 2.63 0.16 2.90
C GLY A 45 3.73 0.46 3.92
N ALA A 46 3.41 0.40 5.21
CA ALA A 46 4.40 0.60 6.27
C ALA A 46 5.49 -0.49 6.27
N VAL A 47 5.10 -1.75 6.08
CA VAL A 47 6.05 -2.86 5.97
C VAL A 47 7.00 -2.67 4.77
N TRP A 48 6.48 -2.21 3.63
CA TRP A 48 7.31 -1.93 2.45
C TRP A 48 8.34 -0.82 2.69
N ILE A 49 7.95 0.25 3.39
CA ILE A 49 8.88 1.32 3.77
C ILE A 49 9.97 0.79 4.71
N ILE A 50 9.60 0.04 5.75
CA ILE A 50 10.56 -0.53 6.72
C ILE A 50 11.55 -1.45 5.99
N TYR A 51 11.05 -2.36 5.16
CA TYR A 51 11.89 -3.27 4.39
C TYR A 51 12.87 -2.51 3.49
N GLY A 52 12.39 -1.51 2.75
CA GLY A 52 13.25 -0.75 1.86
C GLY A 52 14.29 0.10 2.60
N ILE A 53 13.96 0.66 3.77
CA ILE A 53 14.92 1.35 4.63
C ILE A 53 16.02 0.37 5.07
N VAL A 54 15.65 -0.82 5.50
CA VAL A 54 16.61 -1.86 5.92
C VAL A 54 17.52 -2.26 4.76
N ALA A 55 16.99 -2.38 3.54
CA ALA A 55 17.80 -2.64 2.35
C ALA A 55 18.84 -1.53 2.08
N LEU A 56 18.47 -0.26 2.26
CA LEU A 56 19.40 0.86 2.14
C LEU A 56 20.44 0.89 3.25
N VAL A 57 20.04 0.62 4.50
CA VAL A 57 20.96 0.52 5.63
C VAL A 57 21.96 -0.61 5.42
N ASN A 58 21.52 -1.76 4.90
CA ASN A 58 22.39 -2.88 4.55
C ASN A 58 23.42 -2.49 3.47
N LEU A 59 23.01 -1.73 2.44
CA LEU A 59 23.95 -1.19 1.45
C LEU A 59 24.99 -0.24 2.09
N ALA A 60 24.56 0.63 3.01
CA ALA A 60 25.47 1.52 3.71
C ALA A 60 26.52 0.75 4.53
N PHE A 61 26.10 -0.29 5.27
CA PHE A 61 27.02 -1.17 6.00
C PHE A 61 27.96 -1.92 5.06
N LEU A 62 27.48 -2.39 3.90
CA LEU A 62 28.33 -3.02 2.89
C LEU A 62 29.42 -2.06 2.39
N ILE A 63 29.07 -0.81 2.09
CA ILE A 63 30.04 0.21 1.65
C ILE A 63 31.06 0.48 2.75
N LEU A 64 30.62 0.63 4.00
CA LEU A 64 31.52 0.82 5.16
C LEU A 64 32.47 -0.37 5.33
N PHE A 65 31.97 -1.60 5.17
CA PHE A 65 32.78 -2.81 5.22
C PHE A 65 33.84 -2.84 4.12
N ILE A 66 33.46 -2.49 2.87
CA ILE A 66 34.39 -2.45 1.74
C ILE A 66 35.48 -1.39 1.95
N VAL A 67 35.10 -0.20 2.42
CA VAL A 67 36.05 0.90 2.70
C VAL A 67 36.96 0.56 3.90
N GLY A 68 36.43 -0.13 4.91
CA GLY A 68 37.15 -0.53 6.12
C GLY A 68 38.04 -1.77 5.96
N ALA A 69 37.81 -2.61 4.94
CA ALA A 69 38.56 -3.84 4.70
C ALA A 69 39.98 -3.63 4.11
N GLY A 70 40.59 -2.46 4.37
CA GLY A 70 41.87 -2.00 3.83
C GLY A 70 43.11 -2.72 4.37
N GLU A 71 43.10 -4.05 4.45
CA GLU A 71 44.29 -4.85 4.72
C GLU A 71 44.75 -5.60 3.46
N GLU A 72 46.04 -5.47 3.15
CA GLU A 72 46.69 -6.16 2.03
C GLU A 72 46.73 -7.67 2.29
N LYS A 73 45.87 -8.42 1.59
CA LYS A 73 46.01 -9.87 1.49
C LYS A 73 47.11 -10.24 0.47
N PRO A 74 47.81 -11.38 0.67
CA PRO A 74 48.76 -11.89 -0.32
C PRO A 74 48.12 -12.06 -1.71
N ASP A 75 48.92 -11.89 -2.77
CA ASP A 75 48.44 -11.66 -4.15
C ASP A 75 47.46 -12.72 -4.69
N ALA A 76 47.60 -13.99 -4.29
CA ALA A 76 46.69 -15.07 -4.70
C ALA A 76 45.25 -14.89 -4.16
N ASP A 77 45.09 -14.27 -2.99
CA ASP A 77 43.79 -14.01 -2.37
C ASP A 77 43.18 -12.68 -2.82
N ARG A 78 43.99 -11.82 -3.46
CA ARG A 78 43.60 -10.47 -3.87
C ARG A 78 42.61 -10.48 -5.03
N GLU A 79 42.82 -11.32 -6.03
CA GLU A 79 41.90 -11.42 -7.19
C GLU A 79 40.55 -12.04 -6.78
N ALA A 80 40.57 -13.08 -5.95
CA ALA A 80 39.35 -13.68 -5.40
C ALA A 80 38.57 -12.69 -4.52
N GLN A 81 39.28 -11.89 -3.71
CA GLN A 81 38.68 -10.85 -2.89
C GLN A 81 38.05 -9.74 -3.74
N LYS A 82 38.74 -9.25 -4.78
CA LYS A 82 38.17 -8.26 -5.71
C LYS A 82 36.90 -8.77 -6.39
N ALA A 83 36.91 -10.02 -6.86
CA ALA A 83 35.73 -10.64 -7.48
C ALA A 83 34.56 -10.76 -6.49
N ALA A 84 34.84 -11.17 -5.24
CA ALA A 84 33.84 -11.24 -4.18
C ALA A 84 33.25 -9.85 -3.84
N ILE A 85 34.10 -8.83 -3.72
CA ILE A 85 33.66 -7.44 -3.47
C ILE A 85 32.82 -6.92 -4.64
N ALA A 86 33.22 -7.17 -5.88
CA ALA A 86 32.47 -6.76 -7.06
C ALA A 86 31.08 -7.40 -7.11
N LEU A 87 30.99 -8.71 -6.86
CA LEU A 87 29.72 -9.44 -6.77
C LEU A 87 28.85 -8.92 -5.62
N ALA A 88 29.42 -8.76 -4.42
CA ALA A 88 28.71 -8.24 -3.26
C ALA A 88 28.17 -6.82 -3.51
N THR A 89 28.96 -5.95 -4.15
CA THR A 89 28.56 -4.59 -4.50
C THR A 89 27.42 -4.59 -5.52
N CYS A 90 27.53 -5.42 -6.57
CA CYS A 90 26.49 -5.53 -7.59
C CYS A 90 25.15 -6.01 -7.00
N PHE A 91 25.18 -7.08 -6.22
CA PHE A 91 24.00 -7.58 -5.53
C PHE A 91 23.46 -6.58 -4.51
N GLY A 92 24.33 -5.91 -3.76
CA GLY A 92 23.94 -4.87 -2.80
C GLY A 92 23.25 -3.69 -3.47
N MET A 93 23.75 -3.23 -4.62
CA MET A 93 23.11 -2.18 -5.41
C MET A 93 21.74 -2.62 -5.95
N PHE A 94 21.66 -3.84 -6.50
CA PHE A 94 20.40 -4.37 -6.98
C PHE A 94 19.35 -4.49 -5.87
N GLN A 95 19.76 -5.00 -4.69
CA GLN A 95 18.92 -5.06 -3.49
C GLN A 95 18.45 -3.66 -3.07
N ALA A 96 19.33 -2.66 -3.08
CA ALA A 96 18.98 -1.28 -2.71
C ALA A 96 18.00 -0.64 -3.70
N LEU A 97 18.14 -0.91 -5.00
CA LEU A 97 17.18 -0.46 -6.01
C LEU A 97 15.79 -1.05 -5.77
N ILE A 98 15.71 -2.35 -5.46
CA ILE A 98 14.44 -2.97 -5.05
C ILE A 98 13.92 -2.28 -3.78
N GLY A 99 14.77 -2.05 -2.78
CA GLY A 99 14.40 -1.33 -1.56
C GLY A 99 13.80 0.06 -1.83
N LEU A 100 14.38 0.84 -2.74
CA LEU A 100 13.86 2.13 -3.15
C LEU A 100 12.48 2.02 -3.82
N VAL A 101 12.29 1.03 -4.69
CA VAL A 101 10.98 0.75 -5.30
C VAL A 101 9.96 0.45 -4.20
N PHE A 102 10.30 -0.37 -3.21
CA PHE A 102 9.42 -0.67 -2.08
C PHE A 102 9.10 0.56 -1.21
N ILE A 103 10.07 1.43 -0.93
CA ILE A 103 9.81 2.71 -0.24
C ILE A 103 8.85 3.56 -1.04
N HIS A 104 9.12 3.74 -2.33
CA HIS A 104 8.31 4.57 -3.21
C HIS A 104 6.85 4.09 -3.25
N VAL A 105 6.68 2.79 -3.47
CA VAL A 105 5.39 2.09 -3.45
C VAL A 105 4.70 2.18 -2.08
N GLY A 106 5.45 2.03 -0.99
CA GLY A 106 4.91 2.12 0.37
C GLY A 106 4.37 3.50 0.68
N ILE A 107 5.11 4.56 0.30
CA ILE A 107 4.66 5.94 0.42
C ILE A 107 3.42 6.19 -0.44
N GLN A 108 3.40 5.72 -1.69
CA GLN A 108 2.22 5.84 -2.55
C GLN A 108 0.99 5.15 -1.95
N SER A 109 1.20 4.00 -1.32
CA SER A 109 0.11 3.22 -0.74
C SER A 109 -0.45 3.95 0.46
N ILE A 110 0.38 4.33 1.45
CA ILE A 110 -0.08 5.08 2.63
C ILE A 110 -0.77 6.40 2.25
N ARG A 111 -0.30 7.10 1.21
CA ARG A 111 -0.92 8.34 0.72
C ARG A 111 -2.16 8.13 -0.15
N GLY A 112 -2.51 6.88 -0.48
CA GLY A 112 -3.63 6.57 -1.36
C GLY A 112 -3.44 6.98 -2.83
N THR A 113 -2.20 7.24 -3.25
CA THR A 113 -1.86 7.62 -4.62
C THR A 113 -1.52 6.43 -5.51
N ALA A 114 -1.31 5.24 -4.93
CA ALA A 114 -1.04 4.02 -5.69
C ALA A 114 -2.22 3.67 -6.61
N ARG A 115 -1.93 3.35 -7.89
CA ARG A 115 -2.97 2.99 -8.86
C ARG A 115 -3.66 1.68 -8.50
N ASP A 116 -2.87 0.71 -8.04
CA ASP A 116 -3.30 -0.62 -7.62
C ASP A 116 -2.24 -1.20 -6.68
N THR A 117 -2.62 -2.14 -5.80
CA THR A 117 -1.72 -2.82 -4.86
C THR A 117 -1.26 -4.19 -5.37
N LEU A 118 -1.82 -4.68 -6.50
CA LEU A 118 -1.54 -6.03 -7.00
C LEU A 118 -0.06 -6.29 -7.30
N GLY A 119 0.60 -5.41 -8.05
CA GLY A 119 2.00 -5.59 -8.43
C GLY A 119 2.92 -5.68 -7.22
N ASN A 120 2.65 -4.84 -6.22
CA ASN A 120 3.41 -4.78 -4.98
C ASN A 120 3.12 -5.99 -4.08
N GLY A 121 1.86 -6.44 -4.05
CA GLY A 121 1.46 -7.66 -3.37
C GLY A 121 2.18 -8.89 -3.91
N ILE A 122 2.14 -9.09 -5.24
CA ILE A 122 2.84 -10.21 -5.91
C ILE A 122 4.35 -10.12 -5.71
N GLY A 123 4.94 -8.93 -5.88
CA GLY A 123 6.37 -8.73 -5.64
C GLY A 123 6.76 -9.11 -4.22
N SER A 124 5.95 -8.73 -3.23
CA SER A 124 6.21 -9.08 -1.82
C SER A 124 6.14 -10.58 -1.57
N LEU A 125 5.23 -11.31 -2.21
CA LEU A 125 5.18 -12.77 -2.10
C LEU A 125 6.44 -13.42 -2.69
N LEU A 126 6.87 -12.98 -3.88
CA LEU A 126 8.07 -13.51 -4.54
C LEU A 126 9.33 -13.23 -3.73
N PHE A 127 9.56 -11.98 -3.35
CA PHE A 127 10.71 -11.59 -2.53
C PHE A 127 10.65 -12.21 -1.14
N GLY A 128 9.45 -12.38 -0.56
CA GLY A 128 9.26 -13.06 0.70
C GLY A 128 9.71 -14.52 0.64
N LEU A 129 9.31 -15.27 -0.39
CA LEU A 129 9.74 -16.65 -0.60
C LEU A 129 11.25 -16.77 -0.85
N ILE A 130 11.83 -15.84 -1.62
CA ILE A 130 13.29 -15.79 -1.82
C ILE A 130 14.02 -15.56 -0.50
N ASN A 131 13.50 -14.66 0.34
CA ASN A 131 14.06 -14.41 1.68
C ASN A 131 13.96 -15.65 2.58
N LEU A 132 12.84 -16.38 2.58
CA LEU A 132 12.71 -17.63 3.32
C LEU A 132 13.71 -18.69 2.84
N ALA A 133 13.90 -18.84 1.53
CA ALA A 133 14.86 -19.79 0.96
C ALA A 133 16.30 -19.44 1.36
N GLN A 134 16.65 -18.15 1.33
CA GLN A 134 17.97 -17.69 1.78
C GLN A 134 18.17 -17.87 3.28
N GLY A 135 17.14 -17.62 4.09
CA GLY A 135 17.15 -17.92 5.52
C GLY A 135 17.40 -19.40 5.81
N GLY A 136 16.73 -20.29 5.07
CA GLY A 136 16.93 -21.74 5.17
C GLY A 136 18.36 -22.16 4.81
N ARG A 137 18.89 -21.64 3.69
CA ARG A 137 20.26 -21.90 3.27
C ARG A 137 21.29 -21.43 4.30
N LEU A 138 21.10 -20.24 4.86
CA LEU A 138 21.99 -19.68 5.91
C LEU A 138 21.89 -20.45 7.23
N GLY A 139 20.68 -20.88 7.60
CA GLY A 139 20.47 -21.72 8.78
C GLY A 139 21.16 -23.07 8.66
N MET A 140 21.12 -23.69 7.47
CA MET A 140 21.89 -24.92 7.19
C MET A 140 23.40 -24.70 7.22
N ALA A 141 23.86 -23.49 6.91
CA ALA A 141 25.27 -23.10 7.02
C ALA A 141 25.69 -22.71 8.45
N GLY A 142 24.76 -22.73 9.43
CA GLY A 142 25.02 -22.41 10.84
C GLY A 142 24.96 -20.92 11.18
N ASP A 143 24.66 -20.04 10.22
CA ASP A 143 24.52 -18.60 10.47
C ASP A 143 23.09 -18.27 10.90
N PHE A 144 22.76 -18.61 12.15
CA PHE A 144 21.41 -18.48 12.70
C PHE A 144 20.95 -17.03 12.86
N VAL A 145 21.87 -16.10 13.10
CA VAL A 145 21.53 -14.68 13.26
C VAL A 145 21.07 -14.13 11.92
N LEU A 146 21.88 -14.30 10.87
CA LEU A 146 21.52 -13.81 9.55
C LEU A 146 20.31 -14.58 8.99
N ALA A 147 20.25 -15.90 9.21
CA ALA A 147 19.07 -16.71 8.85
C ALA A 147 17.79 -16.16 9.49
N GLY A 148 17.82 -15.84 10.78
CA GLY A 148 16.69 -15.26 11.51
C GLY A 148 16.21 -13.94 10.90
N PHE A 149 17.14 -13.07 10.50
CA PHE A 149 16.79 -11.83 9.78
C PHE A 149 16.07 -12.12 8.46
N TYR A 150 16.61 -13.01 7.63
CA TYR A 150 15.99 -13.39 6.36
C TYR A 150 14.61 -14.05 6.56
N PHE A 151 14.45 -14.90 7.56
CA PHE A 151 13.15 -15.50 7.89
C PHE A 151 12.13 -14.46 8.32
N LEU A 152 12.51 -13.55 9.23
CA LEU A 152 11.64 -12.48 9.71
C LEU A 152 11.13 -11.61 8.56
N PHE A 153 12.02 -11.13 7.70
CA PHE A 153 11.63 -10.31 6.55
C PHE A 153 10.86 -11.11 5.50
N GLY A 154 11.18 -12.39 5.32
CA GLY A 154 10.41 -13.29 4.46
C GLY A 154 8.95 -13.38 4.90
N VAL A 155 8.71 -13.61 6.19
CA VAL A 155 7.36 -13.66 6.76
C VAL A 155 6.65 -12.30 6.68
N LEU A 156 7.34 -11.20 7.01
CA LEU A 156 6.77 -9.86 6.95
C LEU A 156 6.36 -9.47 5.52
N LEU A 157 7.18 -9.78 4.52
CA LEU A 157 6.87 -9.52 3.12
C LEU A 157 5.71 -10.40 2.62
N ILE A 158 5.68 -11.67 3.00
CA ILE A 158 4.52 -12.53 2.67
C ILE A 158 3.25 -11.97 3.29
N GLY A 159 3.29 -11.59 4.57
CA GLY A 159 2.18 -10.97 5.28
C GLY A 159 1.71 -9.67 4.61
N ALA A 160 2.64 -8.78 4.27
CA ALA A 160 2.33 -7.55 3.53
C ALA A 160 1.74 -7.84 2.14
N GLY A 161 2.25 -8.87 1.44
CA GLY A 161 1.72 -9.32 0.16
C GLY A 161 0.27 -9.80 0.26
N VAL A 162 -0.01 -10.64 1.24
CA VAL A 162 -1.37 -11.14 1.51
C VAL A 162 -2.30 -9.98 1.90
N LEU A 163 -1.88 -9.10 2.81
CA LEU A 163 -2.67 -7.93 3.23
C LEU A 163 -2.97 -6.99 2.07
N ALA A 164 -1.99 -6.73 1.20
CA ALA A 164 -2.15 -5.88 0.02
C ALA A 164 -3.13 -6.47 -1.00
N LEU A 165 -3.13 -7.79 -1.16
CA LEU A 165 -4.07 -8.49 -2.06
C LEU A 165 -5.47 -8.57 -1.46
N ALA A 166 -5.59 -8.87 -0.16
CA ALA A 166 -6.88 -8.92 0.53
C ALA A 166 -7.56 -7.55 0.58
N GLY A 167 -6.82 -6.50 0.95
CA GLY A 167 -7.31 -5.11 1.03
C GLY A 167 -7.52 -4.44 -0.33
N ARG A 168 -7.14 -5.08 -1.44
CA ARG A 168 -7.19 -4.51 -2.79
C ARG A 168 -8.59 -4.03 -3.19
N ARG A 169 -9.62 -4.84 -2.87
CA ARG A 169 -11.01 -4.52 -3.23
C ARG A 169 -11.49 -3.27 -2.50
N GLU A 170 -11.25 -3.22 -1.19
CA GLU A 170 -11.59 -2.07 -0.34
C GLU A 170 -10.84 -0.81 -0.79
N TYR A 171 -9.56 -0.94 -1.14
CA TYR A 171 -8.75 0.17 -1.64
C TYR A 171 -9.25 0.74 -2.97
N ARG A 172 -9.69 -0.11 -3.89
CA ARG A 172 -10.29 0.35 -5.15
C ARG A 172 -11.59 1.11 -4.91
N GLN A 173 -12.47 0.57 -4.07
CA GLN A 173 -13.74 1.22 -3.70
C GLN A 173 -13.49 2.57 -3.01
N TRP A 174 -12.54 2.61 -2.07
CA TRP A 174 -12.13 3.85 -1.41
C TRP A 174 -11.61 4.89 -2.40
N ARG A 175 -10.77 4.48 -3.36
CA ARG A 175 -10.23 5.39 -4.40
C ARG A 175 -11.30 5.94 -5.31
N GLU A 176 -12.22 5.10 -5.77
CA GLU A 176 -13.33 5.51 -6.64
C GLU A 176 -14.21 6.55 -5.91
N ALA A 177 -14.59 6.28 -4.66
CA ALA A 177 -15.35 7.23 -3.84
C ALA A 177 -14.57 8.54 -3.60
N SER A 178 -13.26 8.45 -3.33
CA SER A 178 -12.41 9.62 -3.09
C SER A 178 -12.26 10.50 -4.33
N GLN A 179 -12.19 9.90 -5.53
CA GLN A 179 -12.10 10.65 -6.80
C GLN A 179 -13.40 11.42 -7.09
N VAL A 180 -14.56 10.78 -6.89
CA VAL A 180 -15.87 11.43 -7.07
C VAL A 180 -16.02 12.60 -6.10
N TYR A 181 -15.62 12.42 -4.84
CA TYR A 181 -15.67 13.47 -3.83
C TYR A 181 -14.76 14.66 -4.16
N GLN A 182 -13.54 14.41 -4.65
CA GLN A 182 -12.63 15.47 -5.08
C GLN A 182 -13.16 16.27 -6.27
N ALA A 183 -13.69 15.58 -7.29
CA ALA A 183 -14.29 16.23 -8.46
C ALA A 183 -15.46 17.14 -8.07
N TRP A 184 -16.32 16.66 -7.17
CA TRP A 184 -17.42 17.46 -6.62
C TRP A 184 -16.93 18.69 -5.83
N GLN A 185 -15.87 18.56 -5.02
CA GLN A 185 -15.30 19.70 -4.32
C GLN A 185 -14.67 20.75 -5.26
N GLU A 186 -14.11 20.31 -6.39
CA GLU A 186 -13.57 21.22 -7.41
C GLU A 186 -14.69 21.98 -8.12
N GLU A 187 -15.79 21.30 -8.45
CA GLU A 187 -17.00 21.92 -9.02
C GLU A 187 -17.61 22.96 -8.06
N GLN A 188 -17.73 22.63 -6.77
CA GLN A 188 -18.17 23.56 -5.72
C GLN A 188 -17.27 24.79 -5.59
N ARG A 189 -15.94 24.62 -5.72
CA ARG A 189 -14.98 25.73 -5.66
C ARG A 189 -15.04 26.63 -6.90
N GLN A 190 -15.45 26.10 -8.04
CA GLN A 190 -15.55 26.84 -9.30
C GLN A 190 -16.94 27.45 -9.52
N ALA A 191 -17.96 27.00 -8.80
CA ALA A 191 -19.27 27.62 -8.80
C ALA A 191 -19.12 29.09 -8.35
N PRO A 192 -19.50 30.07 -9.19
CA PRO A 192 -19.38 31.48 -8.81
C PRO A 192 -20.19 31.68 -7.53
N HIS A 193 -19.51 32.07 -6.44
CA HIS A 193 -20.18 32.53 -5.24
C HIS A 193 -21.20 33.57 -5.67
N GLY A 194 -22.48 33.20 -5.55
CA GLY A 194 -23.58 34.00 -6.06
C GLY A 194 -23.37 35.45 -5.69
N SER A 195 -23.19 36.28 -6.71
CA SER A 195 -23.36 37.72 -6.64
C SER A 195 -24.68 37.97 -5.93
N SER A 196 -24.58 38.35 -4.66
CA SER A 196 -25.69 38.79 -3.82
C SER A 196 -26.20 40.14 -4.29
#